data_AF-A0A318VKI9-F1
#
_entry.id   AF-A0A318VKI9-F1
#
_cell.length_a   1.000
_cell.length_b   1.000
_cell.length_c   1.000
_cell.angle_alpha   90.00
_cell.angle_beta   90.00
_cell.angle_gamma   90.00
#
_symmetry.space_group_name_H-M   'P 1'
#
loop_
_entity.id
_entity.type
_entity.pdbx_description
1 polymer ?
#
loop_
_entity_poly.entity_id
_entity_poly.type
_entity_poly.pdbx_seq_one_letter_code
_entity_poly.pdbx_strand_id
1 'polypeptide(L)'
;TNPIESTFATVRLRTAKTRGCVTRNTVLSLTFKLGQSAQKRWRRLRGYEWLDKLERGVQFIDGIEQTEPTNDEESSITDRSAA
;
A
#
# COMPACT_ATOMS: atom_id res chain seq x y z
N THR A 1 -5.68 -11.71 -15.99
CA THR A 1 -5.09 -11.64 -14.64
C THR A 1 -5.89 -10.66 -13.81
N ASN A 2 -6.78 -11.18 -12.95
CA ASN A 2 -7.81 -10.39 -12.29
C ASN A 2 -7.19 -9.48 -11.21
N PRO A 3 -7.34 -8.15 -11.26
CA PRO A 3 -6.70 -7.22 -10.31
C PRO A 3 -7.26 -7.29 -8.88
N ILE A 4 -8.39 -7.97 -8.68
CA ILE A 4 -9.04 -8.18 -7.37
C ILE A 4 -8.54 -9.43 -6.63
N GLU A 5 -7.71 -10.26 -7.26
CA GLU A 5 -7.22 -11.48 -6.65
C GLU A 5 -5.99 -11.17 -5.78
N SER A 6 -6.03 -11.57 -4.51
CA SER A 6 -4.99 -11.28 -3.53
C SER A 6 -3.59 -11.72 -4.02
N THR A 7 -2.56 -10.89 -3.81
CA THR A 7 -1.15 -11.20 -4.08
C THR A 7 -0.68 -12.49 -3.40
N PHE A 8 -1.32 -12.87 -2.31
CA PHE A 8 -1.05 -14.08 -1.54
C PHE A 8 -2.05 -15.22 -1.81
N ALA A 9 -2.93 -15.11 -2.81
CA ALA A 9 -3.93 -16.14 -3.11
C ALA A 9 -3.32 -17.54 -3.30
N THR A 10 -2.19 -17.63 -4.03
CA THR A 10 -1.46 -18.89 -4.22
C THR A 10 -0.89 -19.45 -2.92
N VAL A 11 -0.38 -18.58 -2.05
CA VAL A 11 0.16 -18.96 -0.74
C VAL A 11 -0.99 -19.49 0.12
N ARG A 12 -2.08 -18.73 0.24
CA ARG A 12 -3.27 -19.10 1.02
C ARG A 12 -3.87 -20.43 0.58
N LEU A 13 -4.03 -20.62 -0.73
CA LEU A 13 -4.56 -21.86 -1.30
C LEU A 13 -3.70 -23.06 -0.91
N ARG A 14 -2.37 -22.94 -1.03
CA ARG A 14 -1.46 -24.03 -0.70
C ARG A 14 -1.35 -24.26 0.81
N THR A 15 -1.36 -23.21 1.62
CA THR A 15 -1.40 -23.33 3.09
C THR A 15 -2.65 -24.09 3.55
N ALA A 16 -3.82 -23.84 2.94
CA ALA A 16 -5.04 -24.57 3.24
C ALA A 16 -4.93 -26.07 2.87
N LYS A 17 -4.27 -26.39 1.75
CA LYS A 17 -4.05 -27.76 1.28
C LYS A 17 -3.01 -28.54 2.10
N THR A 18 -1.98 -27.88 2.62
CA THR A 18 -0.90 -28.53 3.40
C THR A 18 -1.12 -28.46 4.90
N ARG A 19 -2.29 -28.02 5.37
CA ARG A 19 -2.59 -27.90 6.80
C ARG A 19 -2.48 -29.28 7.48
N GLY A 20 -1.63 -29.38 8.50
CA GLY A 20 -1.40 -30.61 9.28
C GLY A 20 -0.36 -31.59 8.68
N CYS A 21 0.14 -31.35 7.47
CA CYS A 21 1.12 -32.23 6.82
C CYS A 21 2.58 -31.76 6.98
N VAL A 22 2.82 -30.70 7.74
CA VAL A 22 4.12 -29.99 7.76
C VAL A 22 4.64 -29.91 9.19
N THR A 23 5.94 -30.12 9.36
CA THR A 23 6.64 -29.98 10.65
C THR A 23 7.19 -28.56 10.80
N ARG A 24 7.54 -28.16 12.04
CA ARG A 24 8.02 -26.79 12.32
C ARG A 24 9.24 -26.38 11.50
N ASN A 25 10.12 -27.32 11.15
CA ASN A 25 11.30 -27.01 10.34
C ASN A 25 10.97 -26.91 8.84
N THR A 26 10.04 -27.74 8.36
CA THR A 26 9.66 -27.77 6.94
C THR A 26 8.67 -26.67 6.56
N VAL A 27 7.94 -26.09 7.52
CA VAL A 27 7.01 -24.99 7.24
C VAL A 27 7.75 -23.71 6.85
N LEU A 28 8.94 -23.47 7.42
CA LEU A 28 9.75 -22.29 7.09
C LEU A 28 10.24 -22.36 5.64
N SER A 29 10.79 -23.51 5.23
CA SER A 29 11.27 -23.73 3.86
C SER A 29 10.11 -23.71 2.85
N LEU A 30 8.97 -24.30 3.21
CA LEU A 30 7.74 -24.25 2.41
C LEU A 30 7.27 -22.81 2.21
N THR A 31 7.15 -22.03 3.28
CA THR A 31 6.68 -20.63 3.22
C THR A 31 7.61 -19.77 2.36
N PHE A 32 8.92 -19.97 2.51
CA PHE A 32 9.92 -19.28 1.68
C PHE A 32 9.74 -19.59 0.19
N LYS A 33 9.61 -20.88 -0.16
CA LYS A 33 9.40 -21.31 -1.56
C LYS A 33 8.06 -20.85 -2.14
N LEU A 34 7.02 -20.80 -1.32
CA LEU A 34 5.72 -20.24 -1.70
C LEU A 34 5.81 -18.74 -1.95
N GLY A 35 6.54 -18.00 -1.12
CA GLY A 35 6.84 -16.58 -1.32
C GLY A 35 7.59 -16.34 -2.63
N GLN A 36 8.67 -17.09 -2.91
CA GLN A 36 9.42 -17.00 -4.17
C GLN A 36 8.55 -17.28 -5.40
N SER A 37 7.61 -18.23 -5.28
CA SER A 37 6.69 -18.58 -6.37
C SER A 37 5.65 -17.48 -6.61
N ALA A 38 5.15 -16.87 -5.53
CA ALA A 38 4.18 -15.78 -5.59
C ALA A 38 4.80 -14.48 -6.14
N GLN A 39 6.04 -14.18 -5.75
CA GLN A 39 6.78 -12.98 -6.17
C GLN A 39 6.79 -12.79 -7.70
N LYS A 40 6.92 -13.88 -8.47
CA LYS A 40 6.92 -13.83 -9.94
C LYS A 40 5.65 -13.22 -10.55
N ARG A 41 4.53 -13.28 -9.82
CA ARG A 41 3.22 -12.77 -10.26
C ARG A 41 2.84 -11.45 -9.60
N TRP A 42 3.63 -10.96 -8.64
CA TRP A 42 3.37 -9.67 -8.00
C TRP A 42 3.60 -8.54 -8.99
N ARG A 43 2.60 -7.68 -9.12
CA ARG A 43 2.72 -6.43 -9.87
C ARG A 43 3.06 -5.32 -8.88
N ARG A 44 4.00 -4.46 -9.23
CA ARG A 44 4.24 -3.22 -8.48
C ARG A 44 2.95 -2.40 -8.44
N LEU A 45 2.67 -1.81 -7.29
CA LEU A 45 1.63 -0.81 -7.16
C LEU A 45 1.99 0.37 -8.07
N ARG A 46 1.05 0.75 -8.94
CA ARG A 46 1.17 1.98 -9.72
C ARG A 46 0.85 3.16 -8.80
N GLY A 47 1.56 4.28 -8.95
CA GLY A 47 1.33 5.46 -8.12
C GLY A 47 1.86 5.35 -6.68
N TYR A 48 2.97 4.61 -6.47
CA TYR A 48 3.62 4.51 -5.15
C TYR A 48 4.07 5.88 -4.59
N GLU A 49 4.17 6.90 -5.43
CA GLU A 49 4.50 8.27 -5.05
C GLU A 49 3.40 8.92 -4.20
N TRP A 50 2.15 8.47 -4.34
CA TRP A 50 1.03 8.98 -3.55
C TRP A 50 0.92 8.31 -2.18
N LEU A 51 1.73 7.28 -1.91
CA LEU A 51 1.74 6.59 -0.63
C LEU A 51 2.15 7.52 0.53
N ASP A 52 3.07 8.44 0.26
CA ASP A 52 3.51 9.48 1.20
C ASP A 52 2.36 10.48 1.52
N LYS A 53 1.49 10.73 0.54
CA LYS A 53 0.29 11.56 0.73
C LYS A 53 -0.80 10.84 1.53
N LEU A 54 -0.96 9.54 1.28
CA LEU A 54 -1.83 8.66 2.07
C LEU A 54 -1.37 8.57 3.53
N GLU A 55 -0.05 8.47 3.78
CA GLU A 55 0.51 8.47 5.13
C GLU A 55 0.24 9.79 5.87
N ARG A 56 0.31 10.92 5.15
CA ARG A 56 -0.05 12.26 5.68
C ARG A 56 -1.56 12.45 5.88
N GLY A 57 -2.40 11.48 5.54
CA GLY A 57 -3.85 11.52 5.78
C GLY A 57 -4.65 12.26 4.71
N VAL A 58 -4.06 12.53 3.53
CA VAL A 58 -4.78 13.17 2.42
C VAL A 58 -5.86 12.22 1.90
N GLN A 59 -7.09 12.71 1.77
CA GLN A 59 -8.22 11.92 1.28
C GLN A 59 -8.19 11.83 -0.24
N PHE A 60 -8.33 10.61 -0.76
CA PHE A 60 -8.49 10.33 -2.18
C PHE A 60 -9.90 9.82 -2.42
N ILE A 61 -10.68 10.52 -3.24
CA ILE A 61 -12.00 10.06 -3.70
C ILE A 61 -11.84 9.69 -5.17
N ASP A 62 -12.13 8.43 -5.52
CA ASP A 62 -12.00 7.89 -6.88
C ASP A 62 -10.61 8.11 -7.53
N GLY A 63 -9.57 8.21 -6.71
CA GLY A 63 -8.18 8.42 -7.16
C GLY A 63 -7.81 9.87 -7.45
N ILE A 64 -8.69 10.82 -7.13
CA ILE A 64 -8.43 12.26 -7.19
C ILE A 64 -8.09 12.73 -5.78
N GLU A 65 -6.94 13.39 -5.65
CA GLU A 65 -6.50 14.03 -4.42
C GLU A 65 -7.43 15.20 -4.10
N GLN A 66 -8.06 15.18 -2.93
CA GLN A 66 -8.71 16.37 -2.40
C GLN A 66 -7.66 17.18 -1.65
N THR A 67 -7.11 18.17 -2.35
CA THR A 67 -6.40 19.25 -1.69
C THR A 67 -7.44 20.09 -0.96
N GLU A 68 -7.68 19.79 0.31
CA GLU A 68 -8.16 20.82 1.22
C GLU A 68 -7.06 21.90 1.22
N PRO A 69 -7.35 23.15 0.84
CA PRO A 69 -6.37 24.22 0.94
C PRO A 69 -6.03 24.35 2.42
N THR A 70 -4.84 23.88 2.81
CA THR A 70 -4.22 24.34 4.04
C THR A 70 -4.04 25.83 3.86
N ASN A 71 -4.93 26.60 4.50
CA ASN A 71 -4.94 28.06 4.56
C ASN A 71 -3.74 28.56 5.37
N ASP A 72 -2.52 28.27 4.90
CA ASP A 72 -1.26 28.76 5.46
C ASP A 72 -0.74 29.94 4.61
N GLU A 73 -1.61 30.83 4.15
CA GLU A 73 -1.23 32.07 3.46
C GLU A 73 -2.24 33.19 3.81
N GLU A 74 -2.39 33.52 5.10
CA GLU A 74 -3.02 34.80 5.49
C GLU A 74 -2.54 35.24 6.88
N SER A 75 -1.37 35.90 6.94
CA SER A 75 -1.08 36.96 7.93
C SER A 75 0.32 37.56 7.77
N SER A 76 0.59 38.25 6.66
CA SER A 76 1.57 39.36 6.68
C SER A 76 1.37 40.39 5.56
N ILE A 77 0.13 40.84 5.31
CA ILE A 77 -0.10 42.09 4.56
C ILE A 77 -1.07 42.97 5.34
N THR A 78 -0.53 43.71 6.31
CA THR A 78 -0.96 45.01 6.89
C THR A 78 -0.09 45.20 8.13
N ASP A 79 0.70 46.25 8.34
CA ASP A 79 0.45 47.67 8.11
C ASP A 79 1.77 48.47 8.30
N ARG A 80 1.76 49.74 7.85
CA ARG A 80 2.73 50.85 8.01
C ARG A 80 3.51 51.29 6.77
N SER A 81 2.76 51.78 5.79
CA SER A 81 3.07 53.09 5.20
C SER A 81 1.93 54.04 5.55
N ALA A 82 2.16 54.91 6.53
CA ALA A 82 1.30 56.05 6.83
C ALA A 82 2.17 57.21 7.33
N ALA A 83 2.12 58.29 6.54
CA ALA A 83 2.54 59.68 6.81
C ALA A 83 4.03 59.99 6.97
#